data_AF-A0AA96U3P5-F1
#
_entry.id   AF-A0AA96U3P5-F1
#
_cell.length_a   1.000
_cell.length_b   1.000
_cell.length_c   1.000
_cell.angle_alpha   90.00
_cell.angle_beta   90.00
_cell.angle_gamma   90.00
#
_symmetry.space_group_name_H-M   'P 1'
#
loop_
_entity.id
_entity.type
_entity.pdbx_description
1 polymer ?
#
loop_
_entity_poly.entity_id
_entity_poly.type
_entity_poly.pdbx_seq_one_letter_code
_entity_poly.pdbx_strand_id
1 'polypeptide(L)'
;MPNDVSRTAPRKRMTREERYAQLLQVAWQLIAEEGTDALSLGRLAEAAGITKPTVYEHFGTRHGLLAALYQDYENRQNAIIDQAMAAGAATLEGKARAIAASYIACVLSEGREIPEVLAALSGSSELAELRKQCQRSYIDKCRQVLAPFTSTPGLGLATLWALLGAADSLALVAVEGEISEAQAVEELYRLIIDMVRRTQ
;
A
#
# COMPACT_ATOMS: atom_id res chain seq x y z
N MET A 1 13.98 -5.29 -58.24
CA MET A 1 13.03 -4.50 -57.44
C MET A 1 11.66 -5.16 -57.60
N PRO A 2 11.02 -5.54 -56.49
CA PRO A 2 10.09 -4.60 -55.87
C PRO A 2 10.34 -4.39 -54.37
N ASN A 3 9.98 -3.18 -53.96
CA ASN A 3 10.18 -2.56 -52.67
C ASN A 3 8.98 -2.91 -51.78
N ASP A 4 9.17 -3.71 -50.74
CA ASP A 4 8.13 -3.95 -49.73
C ASP A 4 8.21 -2.87 -48.65
N VAL A 5 7.48 -1.78 -48.88
CA VAL A 5 7.35 -0.69 -47.92
C VAL A 5 6.37 -1.14 -46.85
N SER A 6 6.87 -1.85 -45.84
CA SER A 6 6.15 -2.13 -44.60
C SER A 6 5.67 -0.81 -43.98
N ARG A 7 4.37 -0.53 -44.14
CA ARG A 7 3.67 0.57 -43.48
C ARG A 7 3.67 0.35 -41.98
N THR A 8 4.64 0.91 -41.26
CA THR A 8 4.57 1.08 -39.81
C THR A 8 3.37 1.96 -39.48
N ALA A 9 2.36 1.37 -38.82
CA ALA A 9 1.24 2.11 -38.25
C ALA A 9 1.77 3.23 -37.32
N PRO A 10 1.13 4.42 -37.29
CA PRO A 10 1.59 5.51 -36.44
C PRO A 10 1.54 5.06 -34.98
N ARG A 11 2.68 5.11 -34.27
CA ARG A 11 2.75 4.82 -32.83
C ARG A 11 1.76 5.74 -32.12
N LYS A 12 0.71 5.15 -31.53
CA LYS A 12 -0.28 5.87 -30.72
C LYS A 12 0.49 6.63 -29.65
N ARG A 13 0.37 7.96 -29.64
CA ARG A 13 0.99 8.82 -28.64
C ARG A 13 0.34 8.49 -27.29
N MET A 14 1.15 8.14 -26.29
CA MET A 14 0.64 7.86 -24.94
C MET A 14 -0.12 9.06 -24.38
N THR A 15 -1.21 8.81 -23.66
CA THR A 15 -1.90 9.82 -22.88
C THR A 15 -1.07 10.23 -21.66
N ARG A 16 -1.51 11.29 -20.97
CA ARG A 16 -0.87 11.77 -19.74
C ARG A 16 -0.98 10.72 -18.62
N GLU A 17 -2.10 10.02 -18.54
CA GLU A 17 -2.37 8.95 -17.57
C GLU A 17 -1.52 7.72 -17.84
N GLU A 18 -1.44 7.27 -19.09
CA GLU A 18 -0.55 6.16 -19.50
C GLU A 18 0.91 6.50 -19.16
N ARG A 19 1.32 7.76 -19.36
CA ARG A 19 2.67 8.24 -18.99
C ARG A 19 2.90 8.21 -17.49
N TYR A 20 1.93 8.67 -16.72
CA TYR A 20 2.02 8.67 -15.27
C TYR A 20 2.18 7.25 -14.72
N ALA A 21 1.36 6.30 -15.20
CA ALA A 21 1.47 4.89 -14.84
C ALA A 21 2.82 4.27 -15.23
N GLN A 22 3.33 4.57 -16.44
CA GLN A 22 4.66 4.14 -16.86
C GLN A 22 5.75 4.67 -15.91
N LEU A 23 5.68 5.94 -15.50
CA LEU A 23 6.68 6.54 -14.63
C LEU A 23 6.66 5.93 -13.22
N LEU A 24 5.48 5.61 -12.69
CA LEU A 24 5.38 4.86 -11.43
C LEU A 24 6.00 3.47 -11.54
N GLN A 25 5.75 2.75 -12.63
CA GLN A 25 6.34 1.43 -12.86
C GLN A 25 7.87 1.49 -12.91
N VAL A 26 8.44 2.45 -13.65
CA VAL A 26 9.90 2.64 -13.73
C VAL A 26 10.48 3.03 -12.37
N ALA A 27 9.79 3.88 -11.61
CA ALA A 27 10.22 4.25 -10.27
C ALA A 27 10.24 3.06 -9.30
N TRP A 28 9.24 2.18 -9.34
CA TRP A 28 9.26 0.93 -8.56
C TRP A 28 10.42 0.01 -8.95
N GLN A 29 10.71 -0.12 -10.24
CA GLN A 29 11.84 -0.89 -10.72
C GLN A 29 13.17 -0.32 -10.20
N LEU A 30 13.34 1.01 -10.24
CA LEU A 30 14.53 1.67 -9.69
C LEU A 30 14.69 1.44 -8.19
N ILE A 31 13.59 1.47 -7.41
CA ILE A 31 13.68 1.18 -5.97
C ILE A 31 14.11 -0.28 -5.75
N ALA A 32 13.54 -1.23 -6.48
CA ALA A 32 13.88 -2.64 -6.35
C ALA A 32 15.35 -2.95 -6.75
N GLU A 33 15.89 -2.24 -7.75
CA GLU A 33 17.23 -2.49 -8.29
C GLU A 33 18.34 -1.66 -7.60
N GLU A 34 18.06 -0.41 -7.24
CA GLU A 34 19.05 0.59 -6.79
C GLU A 34 18.76 1.15 -5.39
N GLY A 35 17.63 0.80 -4.78
CA GLY A 35 17.18 1.32 -3.49
C GLY A 35 16.53 2.70 -3.56
N THR A 36 15.83 3.09 -2.50
CA THR A 36 15.04 4.34 -2.47
C THR A 36 15.89 5.61 -2.57
N ASP A 37 17.15 5.59 -2.12
CA ASP A 37 18.04 6.75 -2.14
C ASP A 37 18.48 7.14 -3.56
N ALA A 38 18.58 6.17 -4.48
CA ALA A 38 18.90 6.42 -5.89
C ALA A 38 17.73 7.09 -6.64
N LEU A 39 16.52 7.02 -6.09
CA LEU A 39 15.33 7.57 -6.74
C LEU A 39 15.34 9.10 -6.73
N SER A 40 15.53 9.69 -7.91
CA SER A 40 15.39 11.13 -8.16
C SER A 40 14.60 11.38 -9.45
N LEU A 41 14.01 12.57 -9.60
CA LEU A 41 13.30 12.95 -10.83
C LEU A 41 14.22 12.89 -12.07
N GLY A 42 15.52 13.18 -11.88
CA GLY A 42 16.53 13.07 -12.93
C GLY A 42 16.81 11.62 -13.33
N ARG A 43 17.08 10.75 -12.34
CA ARG A 43 17.29 9.31 -12.56
C ARG A 43 16.07 8.65 -13.20
N LEU A 44 14.87 9.01 -12.75
CA LEU A 44 13.62 8.53 -13.32
C LEU A 44 13.45 8.97 -14.79
N ALA A 45 13.78 10.21 -15.14
CA ALA A 45 13.73 10.69 -16.51
C ALA A 45 14.67 9.89 -17.43
N GLU A 46 15.90 9.65 -16.97
CA GLU A 46 16.90 8.85 -17.67
C GLU A 46 16.44 7.41 -17.87
N ALA A 47 15.96 6.76 -16.81
CA ALA A 47 15.47 5.38 -16.87
C ALA A 47 14.21 5.23 -17.74
N ALA A 48 13.30 6.20 -17.72
CA ALA A 48 12.09 6.18 -18.52
C ALA A 48 12.30 6.63 -19.99
N GLY A 49 13.50 7.12 -20.33
CA GLY A 49 13.83 7.63 -21.67
C GLY A 49 13.05 8.90 -22.05
N ILE A 50 12.73 9.76 -21.07
CA ILE A 50 12.00 11.00 -21.29
C ILE A 50 12.75 12.22 -20.75
N THR A 51 12.32 13.42 -21.11
CA THR A 51 12.98 14.65 -20.66
C THR A 51 12.67 14.95 -19.19
N LYS A 52 13.64 15.52 -18.47
CA LYS A 52 13.45 15.95 -17.07
C LYS A 52 12.21 16.84 -16.92
N PRO A 53 11.99 17.91 -17.71
CA PRO A 53 10.80 18.76 -17.58
C PRO A 53 9.47 17.99 -17.54
N THR A 54 9.33 16.93 -18.34
CA THR A 54 8.13 16.09 -18.34
C THR A 54 7.92 15.37 -17.00
N VAL A 55 8.98 14.85 -16.38
CA VAL A 55 8.89 14.20 -15.06
C VAL A 55 8.53 15.23 -13.97
N TYR A 56 9.10 16.44 -14.04
CA TYR A 56 8.76 17.53 -13.12
C TYR A 56 7.30 17.99 -13.28
N GLU A 57 6.73 17.96 -14.48
CA GLU A 57 5.30 18.27 -14.71
C GLU A 57 4.37 17.24 -14.03
N HIS A 58 4.80 15.98 -13.92
CA HIS A 58 4.02 14.92 -13.27
C HIS A 58 4.10 14.95 -11.74
N PHE A 59 5.30 15.16 -11.18
CA PHE A 59 5.53 14.95 -9.75
C PHE A 59 5.96 16.20 -8.98
N GLY A 60 6.41 17.25 -9.67
CA GLY A 60 6.91 18.50 -9.08
C GLY A 60 8.25 18.35 -8.35
N THR A 61 8.29 17.51 -7.32
CA THR A 61 9.45 17.29 -6.45
C THR A 61 9.70 15.79 -6.21
N ARG A 62 10.86 15.44 -5.64
CA ARG A 62 11.12 14.06 -5.17
C ARG A 62 10.08 13.62 -4.13
N HIS A 63 9.67 14.51 -3.24
CA HIS A 63 8.61 14.23 -2.26
C HIS A 63 7.27 13.95 -2.94
N GLY A 64 6.92 14.71 -3.98
CA GLY A 64 5.72 14.44 -4.78
C GLY A 64 5.76 13.10 -5.50
N LEU A 65 6.93 12.67 -5.98
CA LEU A 65 7.12 11.32 -6.53
C LEU A 65 6.93 10.23 -5.45
N LEU A 66 7.51 10.42 -4.26
CA LEU A 66 7.34 9.49 -3.14
C LEU A 66 5.88 9.42 -2.66
N ALA A 67 5.18 10.55 -2.59
CA ALA A 67 3.75 10.61 -2.31
C ALA A 67 2.93 9.82 -3.34
N ALA A 68 3.25 10.01 -4.63
CA ALA A 68 2.59 9.33 -5.73
C ALA A 68 2.81 7.81 -5.68
N LEU A 69 4.02 7.37 -5.36
CA LEU A 69 4.34 5.95 -5.16
C LEU A 69 3.57 5.37 -3.97
N TYR A 70 3.58 6.05 -2.83
CA TYR A 70 2.84 5.60 -1.67
C TYR A 70 1.34 5.51 -1.93
N GLN A 71 0.74 6.48 -2.62
CA GLN A 71 -0.67 6.44 -3.00
C GLN A 71 -0.98 5.32 -3.99
N ASP A 72 -0.12 5.08 -4.97
CA ASP A 72 -0.26 3.97 -5.91
C ASP A 72 -0.21 2.62 -5.21
N TYR A 73 0.73 2.46 -4.28
CA TYR A 73 0.83 1.30 -3.41
C TYR A 73 -0.44 1.11 -2.57
N GLU A 74 -0.88 2.15 -1.87
CA GLU A 74 -2.10 2.13 -1.05
C GLU A 74 -3.33 1.76 -1.87
N ASN A 75 -3.46 2.25 -3.10
CA ASN A 75 -4.59 1.91 -3.97
C ASN A 75 -4.58 0.42 -4.34
N ARG A 76 -3.40 -0.14 -4.66
CA ARG A 76 -3.25 -1.57 -4.98
C ARG A 76 -3.59 -2.42 -3.75
N GLN A 77 -3.10 -2.06 -2.57
CA GLN A 77 -3.36 -2.82 -1.35
C GLN A 77 -4.79 -2.71 -0.87
N ASN A 78 -5.38 -1.53 -0.92
CA ASN A 78 -6.77 -1.32 -0.53
C ASN A 78 -7.72 -2.23 -1.32
N ALA A 79 -7.48 -2.43 -2.61
CA ALA A 79 -8.30 -3.33 -3.43
C ALA A 79 -8.19 -4.80 -2.98
N ILE A 80 -6.97 -5.26 -2.64
CA ILE A 80 -6.72 -6.63 -2.17
C ILE A 80 -7.38 -6.86 -0.80
N ILE A 81 -7.17 -5.92 0.12
CA ILE A 81 -7.76 -5.96 1.46
C ILE A 81 -9.29 -5.94 1.39
N ASP A 82 -9.88 -5.05 0.58
CA ASP A 82 -11.33 -4.95 0.42
C ASP A 82 -11.91 -6.26 -0.13
N GLN A 83 -11.24 -6.87 -1.12
CA GLN A 83 -11.66 -8.15 -1.66
C GLN A 83 -11.56 -9.28 -0.64
N ALA A 84 -10.47 -9.34 0.13
CA ALA A 84 -10.27 -10.35 1.17
C ALA A 84 -11.31 -10.22 2.31
N MET A 85 -11.54 -8.99 2.79
CA MET A 85 -12.55 -8.70 3.80
C MET A 85 -13.96 -9.02 3.30
N ALA A 86 -14.26 -8.77 2.03
CA ALA A 86 -15.55 -9.12 1.42
C ALA A 86 -15.75 -10.64 1.30
N ALA A 87 -14.71 -11.38 0.88
CA ALA A 87 -14.75 -12.82 0.71
C ALA A 87 -14.82 -13.61 2.03
N GLY A 88 -14.35 -13.03 3.14
CA GLY A 88 -14.46 -13.63 4.47
C GLY A 88 -15.90 -13.91 4.88
N ALA A 89 -16.13 -15.04 5.57
CA ALA A 89 -17.46 -15.43 6.03
C ALA A 89 -18.13 -14.30 6.85
N ALA A 90 -19.46 -14.19 6.74
CA ALA A 90 -20.27 -13.18 7.43
C ALA A 90 -20.47 -13.50 8.93
N THR A 91 -19.39 -13.89 9.60
CA THR A 91 -19.28 -14.16 11.04
C THR A 91 -18.14 -13.33 11.61
N LEU A 92 -18.16 -13.09 12.92
CA LEU A 92 -17.08 -12.36 13.59
C LEU A 92 -15.73 -13.06 13.33
N GLU A 93 -15.70 -14.38 13.47
CA GLU A 93 -14.52 -15.19 13.23
C GLU A 93 -14.04 -15.07 11.77
N GLY A 94 -14.96 -15.13 10.81
CA GLY A 94 -14.65 -15.01 9.39
C GLY A 94 -14.05 -13.64 9.05
N LYS A 95 -14.66 -12.56 9.55
CA LYS A 95 -14.19 -11.19 9.31
C LYS A 95 -12.87 -10.91 10.04
N ALA A 96 -12.73 -11.32 11.30
CA ALA A 96 -11.49 -11.16 12.06
C ALA A 96 -10.32 -11.86 11.37
N ARG A 97 -10.54 -13.09 10.87
CA ARG A 97 -9.51 -13.85 10.16
C ARG A 97 -9.15 -13.23 8.82
N ALA A 98 -10.14 -12.71 8.09
CA ALA A 98 -9.91 -12.01 6.83
C ALA A 98 -9.10 -10.73 7.03
N ILE A 99 -9.44 -9.91 8.02
CA ILE A 99 -8.67 -8.70 8.38
C ILE A 99 -7.24 -9.09 8.71
N ALA A 100 -7.05 -10.02 9.65
CA ALA A 100 -5.71 -10.43 10.10
C ALA A 100 -4.85 -11.00 8.96
N ALA A 101 -5.38 -11.97 8.20
CA ALA A 101 -4.65 -12.58 7.08
C ALA A 101 -4.33 -11.56 5.99
N SER A 102 -5.29 -10.69 5.62
CA SER A 102 -5.08 -9.70 4.58
C SER A 102 -3.98 -8.69 4.93
N TYR A 103 -3.92 -8.25 6.20
CA TYR A 103 -2.92 -7.27 6.62
C TYR A 103 -1.53 -7.86 6.68
N ILE A 104 -1.39 -9.03 7.31
CA ILE A 104 -0.11 -9.71 7.44
C ILE A 104 0.42 -10.10 6.05
N ALA A 105 -0.42 -10.73 5.21
CA ALA A 105 -0.01 -11.12 3.86
C ALA A 105 0.38 -9.91 2.99
N CYS A 106 -0.31 -8.78 3.14
CA CYS A 106 0.03 -7.51 2.47
C CYS A 106 1.49 -7.15 2.73
N VAL A 107 1.84 -6.96 4.01
CA VAL A 107 3.18 -6.54 4.43
C VAL A 107 4.26 -7.58 4.11
N LEU A 108 3.96 -8.89 4.18
CA LEU A 108 4.92 -9.93 3.80
C LEU A 108 5.11 -10.06 2.28
N SER A 109 4.09 -9.73 1.49
CA SER A 109 4.16 -9.76 0.02
C SER A 109 4.89 -8.55 -0.55
N GLU A 110 5.00 -7.49 0.25
CA GLU A 110 5.83 -6.34 -0.05
C GLU A 110 7.28 -6.73 0.17
N GLY A 111 8.10 -6.60 -0.87
CA GLY A 111 9.54 -6.69 -0.70
C GLY A 111 10.05 -5.54 0.19
N ARG A 112 11.37 -5.36 0.22
CA ARG A 112 12.00 -4.32 1.07
C ARG A 112 11.66 -2.88 0.62
N GLU A 113 10.99 -2.70 -0.51
CA GLU A 113 10.78 -1.41 -1.14
C GLU A 113 9.82 -0.49 -0.35
N ILE A 114 8.74 -1.03 0.22
CA ILE A 114 7.73 -0.22 0.92
C ILE A 114 8.22 0.31 2.27
N PRO A 115 8.88 -0.50 3.14
CA PRO A 115 9.47 0.02 4.36
C PRO A 115 10.48 1.15 4.12
N GLU A 116 11.27 1.09 3.05
CA GLU A 116 12.20 2.16 2.68
C GLU A 116 11.49 3.42 2.20
N VAL A 117 10.45 3.29 1.37
CA VAL A 117 9.61 4.43 0.98
C VAL A 117 9.00 5.06 2.24
N LEU A 118 8.39 4.26 3.12
CA LEU A 118 7.81 4.70 4.40
C LEU A 118 8.82 5.37 5.34
N ALA A 119 10.06 4.87 5.39
CA ALA A 119 11.14 5.49 6.14
C ALA A 119 11.49 6.87 5.55
N ALA A 120 11.59 6.97 4.22
CA ALA A 120 11.80 8.24 3.53
C ALA A 120 10.63 9.22 3.70
N LEU A 121 9.38 8.72 3.83
CA LEU A 121 8.19 9.55 4.10
C LEU A 121 8.27 10.25 5.47
N SER A 122 8.89 9.62 6.46
CA SER A 122 8.88 10.08 7.86
C SER A 122 9.69 11.37 8.12
N GLY A 123 10.48 11.81 7.13
CA GLY A 123 11.26 13.06 7.20
C GLY A 123 10.49 14.34 6.84
N SER A 124 9.22 14.25 6.42
CA SER A 124 8.42 15.42 6.00
C SER A 124 6.99 15.41 6.57
N SER A 125 6.47 16.58 6.91
CA SER A 125 5.12 16.74 7.45
C SER A 125 4.02 16.40 6.43
N GLU A 126 4.23 16.71 5.15
CA GLU A 126 3.28 16.42 4.06
C GLU A 126 3.06 14.91 3.90
N LEU A 127 4.15 14.13 3.87
CA LEU A 127 4.08 12.69 3.69
C LEU A 127 3.63 11.97 4.98
N ALA A 128 3.93 12.54 6.16
CA ALA A 128 3.39 12.05 7.43
C ALA A 128 1.86 12.17 7.48
N GLU A 129 1.28 13.27 6.96
CA GLU A 129 -0.17 13.42 6.89
C GLU A 129 -0.81 12.50 5.85
N LEU A 130 -0.15 12.26 4.72
CA LEU A 130 -0.62 11.27 3.73
C LEU A 130 -0.70 9.86 4.34
N ARG A 131 0.38 9.42 5.03
CA ARG A 131 0.38 8.13 5.75
C ARG A 131 -0.76 8.04 6.75
N LYS A 132 -0.94 9.09 7.55
CA LYS A 132 -2.02 9.15 8.56
C LYS A 132 -3.41 9.10 7.93
N GLN A 133 -3.59 9.69 6.75
CA GLN A 133 -4.84 9.63 6.01
C GLN A 133 -5.14 8.22 5.50
N CYS A 134 -4.14 7.51 4.98
CA CYS A 134 -4.27 6.11 4.57
C CYS A 134 -4.59 5.18 5.76
N GLN A 135 -3.86 5.33 6.87
CA GLN A 135 -4.12 4.60 8.11
C GLN A 135 -5.56 4.81 8.63
N ARG A 136 -6.08 6.05 8.55
CA ARG A 136 -7.48 6.34 8.90
C ARG A 136 -8.46 5.61 7.98
N SER A 137 -8.20 5.58 6.68
CA SER A 137 -9.05 4.85 5.73
C SER A 137 -9.13 3.36 6.08
N TYR A 138 -8.00 2.73 6.38
CA TYR A 138 -7.97 1.34 6.81
C TYR A 138 -8.71 1.09 8.14
N ILE A 139 -8.50 1.97 9.13
CA ILE A 139 -9.21 1.91 10.42
C ILE A 139 -10.73 2.01 10.24
N ASP A 140 -11.19 2.92 9.38
CA ASP A 140 -12.62 3.09 9.10
C ASP A 140 -13.22 1.85 8.42
N LYS A 141 -12.48 1.19 7.53
CA LYS A 141 -12.88 -0.10 6.94
C LYS A 141 -13.02 -1.18 8.00
N CYS A 142 -12.02 -1.34 8.86
CA CYS A 142 -12.08 -2.31 9.97
C CYS A 142 -13.29 -2.06 10.86
N ARG A 143 -13.55 -0.79 11.17
CA ARG A 143 -14.72 -0.38 11.96
C ARG A 143 -16.03 -0.78 11.30
N GLN A 144 -16.19 -0.53 10.00
CA GLN A 144 -17.40 -0.87 9.25
C GLN A 144 -17.60 -2.39 9.17
N VAL A 145 -16.53 -3.15 8.91
CA VAL A 145 -16.58 -4.61 8.81
C VAL A 145 -16.94 -5.26 10.15
N LEU A 146 -16.45 -4.70 11.26
CA LEU A 146 -16.69 -5.25 12.60
C LEU A 146 -17.96 -4.73 13.27
N ALA A 147 -18.53 -3.61 12.80
CA ALA A 147 -19.71 -2.97 13.38
C ALA A 147 -20.91 -3.93 13.61
N PRO A 148 -21.23 -4.88 12.72
CA PRO A 148 -22.33 -5.82 12.94
C PRO A 148 -22.15 -6.75 14.15
N PHE A 149 -20.93 -6.88 14.68
CA PHE A 149 -20.59 -7.80 15.77
C PHE A 149 -20.35 -7.10 17.12
N THR A 150 -20.54 -5.78 17.17
CA THR A 150 -20.28 -4.93 18.34
C THR A 150 -21.56 -4.32 18.89
N SER A 151 -21.66 -4.12 20.21
CA SER A 151 -22.76 -3.34 20.80
C SER A 151 -22.42 -1.84 20.82
N THR A 152 -23.43 -0.96 20.87
CA THR A 152 -23.24 0.49 20.96
C THR A 152 -22.42 0.88 22.20
N PRO A 153 -21.36 1.72 22.09
CA PRO A 153 -20.98 2.59 20.96
C PRO A 153 -20.05 1.96 19.89
N GLY A 154 -19.82 0.65 19.93
CA GLY A 154 -18.92 -0.08 19.05
C GLY A 154 -17.46 0.06 19.43
N LEU A 155 -16.55 -0.25 18.50
CA LEU A 155 -15.12 -0.04 18.70
C LEU A 155 -14.78 1.46 18.69
N GLY A 156 -14.15 1.92 19.76
CA GLY A 156 -13.64 3.29 19.89
C GLY A 156 -12.40 3.52 19.03
N LEU A 157 -12.13 4.80 18.72
CA LEU A 157 -10.99 5.20 17.89
C LEU A 157 -9.65 4.72 18.46
N ALA A 158 -9.46 4.79 19.79
CA ALA A 158 -8.25 4.31 20.44
C ALA A 158 -8.04 2.79 20.25
N THR A 159 -9.11 2.00 20.31
CA THR A 159 -9.05 0.55 20.07
C THR A 159 -8.67 0.22 18.63
N LEU A 160 -9.19 0.98 17.67
CA LEU A 160 -8.85 0.78 16.26
C LEU A 160 -7.40 1.17 15.93
N TRP A 161 -6.88 2.23 16.55
CA TRP A 161 -5.44 2.55 16.46
C TRP A 161 -4.57 1.49 17.15
N ALA A 162 -5.02 0.94 18.29
CA ALA A 162 -4.32 -0.17 18.94
C ALA A 162 -4.30 -1.43 18.06
N LEU A 163 -5.41 -1.73 17.37
CA LEU A 163 -5.48 -2.82 16.40
C LEU A 163 -4.47 -2.63 15.26
N LEU A 164 -4.46 -1.44 14.65
CA LEU A 164 -3.52 -1.14 13.57
C LEU A 164 -2.06 -1.22 14.04
N GLY A 165 -1.74 -0.65 15.20
CA GLY A 165 -0.39 -0.71 15.74
C GLY A 165 0.07 -2.14 16.08
N ALA A 166 -0.84 -2.98 16.57
CA ALA A 166 -0.56 -4.40 16.78
C ALA A 166 -0.31 -5.13 15.45
N ALA A 167 -1.13 -4.83 14.43
CA ALA A 167 -0.97 -5.41 13.10
C ALA A 167 0.37 -5.01 12.45
N ASP A 168 0.74 -3.73 12.51
CA ASP A 168 2.04 -3.20 12.06
C ASP A 168 3.20 -3.93 12.73
N SER A 169 3.16 -4.02 14.07
CA SER A 169 4.22 -4.66 14.85
C SER A 169 4.36 -6.14 14.52
N LEU A 170 3.24 -6.88 14.51
CA LEU A 170 3.23 -8.32 14.20
C LEU A 170 3.72 -8.61 12.79
N ALA A 171 3.34 -7.78 11.82
CA ALA A 171 3.81 -7.92 10.44
C ALA A 171 5.32 -7.68 10.33
N LEU A 172 5.84 -6.63 10.97
CA LEU A 172 7.27 -6.30 10.94
C LEU A 172 8.13 -7.44 11.52
N VAL A 173 7.79 -7.95 12.70
CA VAL A 173 8.57 -9.03 13.33
C VAL A 173 8.40 -10.36 12.57
N ALA A 174 7.31 -10.55 11.82
CA ALA A 174 7.16 -11.67 10.92
C ALA A 174 8.06 -11.56 9.67
N VAL A 175 8.21 -10.35 9.10
CA VAL A 175 9.16 -10.08 8.01
C VAL A 175 10.60 -10.31 8.45
N GLU A 176 10.93 -9.93 9.69
CA GLU A 176 12.25 -10.17 10.30
C GLU A 176 12.51 -11.66 10.62
N GLY A 177 11.47 -12.49 10.56
CA GLY A 177 11.55 -13.94 10.83
C GLY A 177 11.56 -14.31 12.31
N GLU A 178 11.30 -13.36 13.22
CA GLU A 178 11.18 -13.59 14.66
C GLU A 178 9.93 -14.43 14.99
N ILE A 179 8.88 -14.31 14.17
CA ILE A 179 7.69 -15.18 14.20
C ILE A 179 7.28 -15.59 12.78
N SER A 180 6.53 -16.69 12.66
CA SER A 180 5.93 -17.08 11.38
C SER A 180 4.71 -16.23 11.02
N GLU A 181 4.41 -16.14 9.72
CA GLU A 181 3.17 -15.54 9.20
C GLU A 181 1.93 -16.09 9.92
N ALA A 182 1.86 -17.41 10.11
CA ALA A 182 0.75 -18.07 10.78
C ALA A 182 0.59 -17.62 12.24
N GLN A 183 1.70 -17.40 12.97
CA GLN A 183 1.66 -16.87 14.34
C GLN A 183 1.17 -15.42 14.37
N ALA A 184 1.65 -14.57 13.45
CA ALA A 184 1.21 -13.19 13.34
C ALA A 184 -0.30 -13.09 13.03
N VAL A 185 -0.78 -13.88 12.06
CA VAL A 185 -2.21 -13.92 11.70
C VAL A 185 -3.06 -14.40 12.86
N GLU A 186 -2.65 -15.48 13.54
CA GLU A 186 -3.43 -16.05 14.64
C GLU A 186 -3.49 -15.11 15.84
N GLU A 187 -2.40 -14.42 16.18
CA GLU A 187 -2.39 -13.47 17.30
C GLU A 187 -3.25 -12.24 16.99
N LEU A 188 -3.11 -11.66 15.79
CA LEU A 188 -3.93 -10.54 15.37
C LEU A 188 -5.42 -10.90 15.31
N TYR A 189 -5.74 -12.11 14.83
CA TYR A 189 -7.09 -12.67 14.86
C TYR A 189 -7.66 -12.68 16.30
N ARG A 190 -6.92 -13.24 17.26
CA ARG A 190 -7.36 -13.31 18.67
C ARG A 190 -7.57 -11.92 19.27
N LEU A 191 -6.67 -10.98 18.99
CA LEU A 191 -6.80 -9.60 19.43
C LEU A 191 -8.10 -8.96 18.93
N ILE A 192 -8.45 -9.16 17.65
CA ILE A 192 -9.70 -8.63 17.09
C ILE A 192 -10.92 -9.25 17.80
N ILE A 193 -10.91 -10.57 18.00
CA ILE A 193 -11.99 -11.26 18.72
C ILE A 193 -12.17 -10.70 20.13
N ASP A 194 -11.07 -10.53 20.87
CA ASP A 194 -11.12 -10.02 22.24
C ASP A 194 -11.55 -8.56 22.30
N MET A 195 -11.11 -7.72 21.35
CA MET A 195 -11.54 -6.33 21.25
C MET A 195 -13.05 -6.22 21.00
N VAL A 196 -13.61 -7.04 20.10
CA VAL A 196 -15.04 -7.05 19.83
C VAL A 196 -15.84 -7.58 21.02
N ARG A 197 -15.38 -8.66 21.66
CA ARG A 197 -16.04 -9.21 22.86
C ARG A 197 -16.12 -8.23 24.03
N ARG A 198 -15.12 -7.35 24.19
CA ARG A 198 -15.15 -6.28 25.21
C ARG A 198 -16.25 -5.23 24.98
N THR A 199 -16.83 -5.19 23.79
CA THR A 199 -17.96 -4.29 23.49
C THR A 199 -19.31 -4.88 23.81
N GLN A 200 -19.39 -6.18 24.10
CA GLN A 200 -20.63 -6.91 24.35
C GLN A 200 -21.11 -6.79 25.79
#